data_AF-A0A674GES4-F1
#
_entry.id   AF-A0A674GES4-F1
#
_cell.length_a   1.000
_cell.length_b   1.000
_cell.length_c   1.000
_cell.angle_alpha   90.00
_cell.angle_beta   90.00
_cell.angle_gamma   90.00
#
_symmetry.space_group_name_H-M   'P 1'
#
loop_
_entity.id
_entity.type
_entity.pdbx_description
1 polymer ?
#
loop_
_entity_poly.entity_id
_entity_poly.type
_entity_poly.pdbx_seq_one_letter_code
_entity_poly.pdbx_strand_id
1 'polypeptide(L)'
;IEKEKTGHLCNRKNDFRVEYRLLEELEHSMTVSRKMEKAEILQQLSKIQNNVKRLQQQLKDVKPTPECKFLQRTGGRQGGWDDYDHQNFLKIGIKYRGRLSYMDEALKHLSGKTKEDTEQHDKWYQEYVILHERKKESVKKWKEKQQQEKERNFQEKEKSEKMLKERWLQHEEAQKQKAEEERKRKQAWKKQKVVAYAIDQASQLKLEEKTKKQQMERQSHVKLLLERNTLQKTVKEELEKLENEKKEAAEKEGRKKIAAEEISKFQEHDLHKLELSILQKHAKEIDKQERKKRLAKLREKVEVQVTKDGSTLNRPSKGWEERRQEMAPAAAEPLLRVSRR
;
A
#
# COMPACT_ATOMS: atom_id res chain seq x y z
N ILE A 1 13.37 -32.86 -40.87
CA ILE A 1 14.62 -33.66 -40.99
C ILE A 1 15.87 -32.77 -41.10
N GLU A 2 15.94 -31.75 -41.97
CA GLU A 2 17.15 -30.90 -42.06
C GLU A 2 17.39 -29.97 -40.86
N LYS A 3 16.33 -29.45 -40.23
CA LYS A 3 16.47 -28.57 -39.04
C LYS A 3 17.03 -29.28 -37.80
N GLU A 4 16.79 -30.59 -37.65
CA GLU A 4 17.35 -31.40 -36.55
C GLU A 4 18.85 -31.68 -36.71
N LYS A 5 19.32 -31.90 -37.95
CA LYS A 5 20.73 -32.18 -38.23
C LYS A 5 21.62 -30.95 -37.96
N THR A 6 21.12 -29.75 -38.25
CA THR A 6 21.84 -28.49 -37.99
C THR A 6 21.91 -28.16 -36.50
N GLY A 7 20.87 -28.47 -35.73
CA GLY A 7 20.89 -28.35 -34.26
C GLY A 7 21.92 -29.28 -33.61
N HIS A 8 22.02 -30.53 -34.09
CA HIS A 8 22.97 -31.51 -33.59
C HIS A 8 24.45 -31.14 -33.88
N LEU A 9 24.72 -30.52 -35.02
CA LEU A 9 26.07 -30.01 -35.37
C LEU A 9 26.44 -28.74 -34.60
N CYS A 10 25.47 -27.88 -34.28
CA CYS A 10 25.69 -26.69 -33.46
C CYS A 10 25.99 -27.07 -32.00
N ASN A 11 25.27 -28.05 -31.44
CA ASN A 11 25.53 -28.56 -30.09
C ASN A 11 26.91 -29.22 -29.98
N ARG A 12 27.30 -30.06 -30.94
CA ARG A 12 28.62 -30.73 -30.91
C ARG A 12 29.80 -29.76 -31.01
N LYS A 13 29.67 -28.64 -31.75
CA LYS A 13 30.69 -27.58 -31.80
C LYS A 13 30.78 -26.79 -30.49
N ASN A 14 29.66 -26.64 -29.78
CA ASN A 14 29.65 -26.04 -28.44
C ASN A 14 30.30 -26.98 -27.42
N ASP A 15 30.11 -28.29 -27.53
CA ASP A 15 30.73 -29.29 -26.64
C ASP A 15 32.26 -29.25 -26.71
N PHE A 16 32.86 -29.22 -27.91
CA PHE A 16 34.32 -29.08 -28.04
C PHE A 16 34.88 -27.78 -27.44
N ARG A 17 34.13 -26.68 -27.55
CA ARG A 17 34.51 -25.39 -26.95
C ARG A 17 34.41 -25.42 -25.42
N VAL A 18 33.51 -26.23 -24.87
CA VAL A 18 33.40 -26.47 -23.42
C VAL A 18 34.54 -27.38 -22.95
N GLU A 19 34.82 -28.48 -23.65
CA GLU A 19 35.93 -29.40 -23.34
C GLU A 19 37.30 -28.71 -23.39
N TYR A 20 37.55 -27.88 -24.41
CA TYR A 20 38.80 -27.12 -24.52
C TYR A 20 38.97 -26.11 -23.38
N ARG A 21 37.90 -25.42 -22.98
CA ARG A 21 37.93 -24.52 -21.81
C ARG A 21 38.21 -25.26 -20.50
N LEU A 22 37.62 -26.44 -20.32
CA LEU A 22 37.91 -27.29 -19.16
C LEU A 22 39.38 -27.75 -19.14
N LEU A 23 39.96 -28.04 -20.31
CA LEU A 23 41.39 -28.37 -20.42
C LEU A 23 42.29 -27.17 -20.08
N GLU A 24 41.96 -25.96 -20.55
CA GLU A 24 42.70 -24.74 -20.19
C GLU A 24 42.59 -24.42 -18.69
N GLU A 25 41.41 -24.60 -18.08
CA GLU A 25 41.20 -24.44 -16.65
C GLU A 25 42.01 -25.47 -15.84
N LEU A 26 42.05 -26.72 -16.30
CA LEU A 26 42.84 -27.78 -15.68
C LEU A 26 44.35 -27.50 -15.82
N GLU A 27 44.82 -27.10 -17.00
CA GLU A 27 46.22 -26.73 -17.23
C GLU A 27 46.62 -25.54 -16.35
N HIS A 28 45.77 -24.50 -16.29
CA HIS A 28 45.99 -23.35 -15.42
C HIS A 28 46.05 -23.79 -13.95
N SER A 29 45.10 -24.59 -13.49
CA SER A 29 45.08 -25.14 -12.12
C SER A 29 46.33 -25.96 -11.79
N MET A 30 46.80 -26.81 -12.72
CA MET A 30 48.04 -27.57 -12.56
C MET A 30 49.27 -26.66 -12.51
N THR A 31 49.34 -25.60 -13.33
CA THR A 31 50.47 -24.66 -13.28
C THR A 31 50.48 -23.84 -12.00
N VAL A 32 49.30 -23.41 -11.50
CA VAL A 32 49.17 -22.72 -10.22
C VAL A 32 49.60 -23.64 -9.08
N SER A 33 49.11 -24.88 -9.07
CA SER A 33 49.50 -25.91 -8.08
C SER A 33 51.01 -26.14 -8.08
N ARG A 34 51.64 -26.35 -9.25
CA ARG A 34 53.10 -26.50 -9.37
C ARG A 34 53.87 -25.27 -8.91
N LYS A 35 53.37 -24.06 -9.17
CA LYS A 35 53.97 -22.82 -8.69
C LYS A 35 53.91 -22.72 -7.18
N MET A 36 52.78 -23.12 -6.58
CA MET A 36 52.61 -23.17 -5.13
C MET A 36 53.57 -24.18 -4.49
N GLU A 37 53.63 -25.42 -5.00
CA GLU A 37 54.58 -26.45 -4.54
C GLU A 37 56.03 -25.97 -4.63
N LYS A 38 56.41 -25.35 -5.75
CA LYS A 38 57.75 -24.77 -5.91
C LYS A 38 58.04 -23.69 -4.87
N ALA A 39 57.06 -22.84 -4.56
CA ALA A 39 57.21 -21.81 -3.53
C ALA A 39 57.37 -22.44 -2.12
N GLU A 40 56.60 -23.48 -1.81
CA GLU A 40 56.73 -24.23 -0.55
C GLU A 40 58.11 -24.88 -0.41
N ILE A 41 58.61 -25.54 -1.45
CA ILE A 41 59.94 -26.16 -1.45
C ILE A 41 61.03 -25.10 -1.25
N LEU A 42 60.96 -23.97 -1.95
CA LEU A 42 61.90 -22.86 -1.77
C LEU A 42 61.86 -22.30 -0.34
N GLN A 43 60.67 -22.20 0.25
CA GLN A 43 60.51 -21.77 1.64
C GLN A 43 61.16 -22.76 2.61
N GLN A 44 60.98 -24.07 2.40
CA GLN A 44 61.63 -25.11 3.20
C GLN A 44 63.16 -25.08 3.05
N LEU A 45 63.68 -24.94 1.83
CA LEU A 45 65.11 -24.80 1.57
C LEU A 45 65.71 -23.58 2.28
N SER A 46 65.01 -22.44 2.26
CA SER A 46 65.44 -21.24 3.00
C SER A 46 65.49 -21.49 4.51
N LYS A 47 64.48 -22.16 5.09
CA LYS A 47 64.49 -22.56 6.51
C LYS A 47 65.69 -23.44 6.84
N ILE A 48 65.97 -24.45 6.02
CA ILE A 48 67.11 -25.35 6.21
C ILE A 48 68.42 -24.57 6.11
N GLN A 49 68.60 -23.74 5.10
CA GLN A 49 69.80 -22.93 4.92
C GLN A 49 70.04 -22.01 6.13
N ASN A 50 69.00 -21.38 6.67
CA ASN A 50 69.10 -20.54 7.86
C ASN A 50 69.45 -21.35 9.11
N ASN A 51 68.86 -22.53 9.29
CA ASN A 51 69.22 -23.44 10.38
C ASN A 51 70.69 -23.87 10.29
N VAL A 52 71.18 -24.22 9.09
CA VAL A 52 72.59 -24.58 8.85
C VAL A 52 73.51 -23.42 9.18
N LYS A 53 73.21 -22.19 8.71
CA LYS A 53 73.99 -20.99 9.05
C LYS A 53 74.04 -20.75 10.55
N ARG A 54 72.92 -20.90 11.25
CA ARG A 54 72.86 -20.76 12.72
C ARG A 54 73.71 -21.81 13.43
N LEU A 55 73.64 -23.07 13.01
CA LEU A 55 74.47 -24.14 13.58
C LEU A 55 75.96 -23.89 13.33
N GLN A 56 76.33 -23.50 12.11
CA GLN A 56 77.70 -23.13 11.77
C GLN A 56 78.23 -21.98 12.64
N GLN A 57 77.40 -20.97 12.91
CA GLN A 57 77.76 -19.88 13.83
C GLN A 57 77.96 -20.40 15.26
N GLN A 58 77.03 -21.20 15.77
CA GLN A 58 77.14 -21.79 17.11
C GLN A 58 78.39 -22.66 17.27
N LEU A 59 78.81 -23.36 16.22
CA LEU A 59 80.03 -24.18 16.19
C LEU A 59 81.33 -23.35 16.22
N LYS A 60 81.34 -22.16 15.59
CA LYS A 60 82.51 -21.26 15.59
C LYS A 60 82.82 -20.68 16.97
N ASP A 61 81.80 -20.51 17.81
CA ASP A 61 81.93 -19.86 19.12
C ASP A 61 82.17 -20.84 20.29
N VAL A 62 82.31 -22.15 20.01
CA VAL A 62 82.55 -23.15 21.06
C VAL A 62 84.00 -23.09 21.52
N LYS A 63 84.25 -22.38 22.62
CA LYS A 63 85.55 -22.43 23.31
C LYS A 63 85.83 -23.86 23.79
N PRO A 64 87.07 -24.38 23.66
CA PRO A 64 87.42 -25.69 24.18
C PRO A 64 87.13 -25.76 25.68
N THR A 65 86.40 -26.80 26.10
CA THR A 65 86.03 -26.97 27.50
C THR A 65 87.27 -27.13 28.38
N PRO A 66 87.21 -26.76 29.68
CA PRO A 66 88.30 -26.96 30.61
C PRO A 66 88.84 -28.40 30.63
N GLU A 67 87.95 -29.40 30.51
CA GLU A 67 88.32 -30.82 30.37
C GLU A 67 89.11 -31.09 29.07
N CYS A 68 88.66 -30.59 27.91
CA CYS A 68 89.42 -30.77 26.67
C CYS A 68 90.83 -30.15 26.74
N LYS A 69 90.94 -28.96 27.33
CA LYS A 69 92.25 -28.30 27.53
C LYS A 69 93.14 -29.07 28.50
N PHE A 70 92.55 -29.62 29.57
CA PHE A 70 93.24 -30.45 30.55
C PHE A 70 93.76 -31.74 29.92
N LEU A 71 92.91 -32.46 29.18
CA LEU A 71 93.28 -33.70 28.47
C LEU A 71 94.38 -33.45 27.42
N GLN A 72 94.32 -32.33 26.69
CA GLN A 72 95.36 -31.98 25.71
C GLN A 72 96.72 -31.73 26.36
N ARG A 73 96.75 -31.16 27.58
CA ARG A 73 97.98 -30.89 28.33
C ARG A 73 98.54 -32.11 29.05
N THR A 74 97.67 -33.05 29.44
CA THR A 74 98.03 -34.16 30.34
C THR A 74 98.17 -35.51 29.62
N GLY A 75 98.28 -35.54 28.29
CA GLY A 75 98.51 -36.78 27.56
C GLY A 75 97.23 -37.62 27.32
N GLY A 76 96.07 -36.97 27.23
CA GLY A 76 94.81 -37.61 26.82
C GLY A 76 94.03 -38.23 27.98
N ARG A 77 93.14 -39.17 27.63
CA ARG A 77 92.14 -39.74 28.57
C ARG A 77 92.76 -40.60 29.66
N GLN A 78 93.98 -41.10 29.49
CA GLN A 78 94.70 -41.88 30.49
C GLN A 78 95.85 -41.11 31.16
N GLY A 79 95.98 -39.79 30.95
CA GLY A 79 97.02 -39.04 31.65
C GLY A 79 98.46 -39.39 31.22
N GLY A 80 98.62 -39.92 30.00
CA GLY A 80 99.91 -40.45 29.51
C GLY A 80 100.24 -41.87 29.97
N TRP A 81 99.35 -42.54 30.72
CA TRP A 81 99.48 -43.97 31.03
C TRP A 81 98.89 -44.82 29.91
N ASP A 82 99.36 -46.07 29.79
CA ASP A 82 98.71 -47.02 28.89
C ASP A 82 97.36 -47.50 29.48
N ASP A 83 96.55 -48.09 28.61
CA ASP A 83 95.23 -48.60 28.98
C ASP A 83 95.31 -49.67 30.09
N TYR A 84 96.37 -50.47 30.12
CA TYR A 84 96.52 -51.59 31.06
C TYR A 84 96.79 -51.10 32.48
N ASP A 85 97.80 -50.24 32.63
CA ASP A 85 98.22 -49.60 33.87
C ASP A 85 97.10 -48.71 34.41
N HIS A 86 96.44 -47.93 33.55
CA HIS A 86 95.31 -47.10 33.96
C HIS A 86 94.13 -47.94 34.46
N GLN A 87 93.80 -49.05 33.80
CA GLN A 87 92.73 -49.95 34.26
C GLN A 87 93.10 -50.66 35.57
N ASN A 88 94.34 -51.08 35.75
CA ASN A 88 94.81 -51.65 37.02
C ASN A 88 94.77 -50.62 38.15
N PHE A 89 95.21 -49.40 37.90
CA PHE A 89 95.09 -48.27 38.83
C PHE A 89 93.64 -48.06 39.29
N LEU A 90 92.67 -48.01 38.35
CA LEU A 90 91.25 -47.86 38.69
C LEU A 90 90.72 -49.04 39.54
N LYS A 91 91.10 -50.28 39.19
CA LYS A 91 90.71 -51.47 39.96
C LYS A 91 91.27 -51.44 41.38
N ILE A 92 92.50 -51.00 41.57
CA ILE A 92 93.14 -50.88 42.88
C ILE A 92 92.50 -49.74 43.68
N GLY A 93 92.21 -48.60 43.03
CA GLY A 93 91.49 -47.47 43.62
C GLY A 93 90.09 -47.82 44.12
N ILE A 94 89.40 -48.75 43.45
CA ILE A 94 88.11 -49.28 43.91
C ILE A 94 88.29 -50.25 45.09
N LYS A 95 89.29 -51.14 45.04
CA LYS A 95 89.53 -52.19 46.06
C LYS A 95 90.06 -51.64 47.39
N TYR A 96 90.93 -50.62 47.35
CA TYR A 96 91.65 -50.11 48.51
C TYR A 96 91.28 -48.66 48.87
N ARG A 97 90.13 -48.18 48.39
CA ARG A 97 89.63 -46.81 48.62
C ARG A 97 89.68 -46.44 50.12
N GLY A 98 90.50 -45.45 50.47
CA GLY A 98 90.64 -44.93 51.84
C GLY A 98 91.54 -45.74 52.79
N ARG A 99 92.30 -46.73 52.30
CA ARG A 99 93.29 -47.47 53.10
C ARG A 99 94.70 -46.89 52.92
N LEU A 100 95.48 -46.80 54.00
CA LEU A 100 96.88 -46.33 53.96
C LEU A 100 97.79 -47.25 53.11
N SER A 101 97.40 -48.52 52.92
CA SER A 101 98.13 -49.50 52.09
C SER A 101 97.88 -49.34 50.58
N TYR A 102 97.10 -48.35 50.15
CA TYR A 102 96.75 -48.14 48.75
C TYR A 102 97.99 -47.95 47.86
N MET A 103 98.94 -47.14 48.30
CA MET A 103 100.15 -46.86 47.54
C MET A 103 101.08 -48.08 47.45
N ASP A 104 101.21 -48.84 48.55
CA ASP A 104 102.05 -50.04 48.58
C ASP A 104 101.48 -51.17 47.70
N GLU A 105 100.16 -51.27 47.58
CA GLU A 105 99.52 -52.27 46.74
C GLU A 105 99.46 -51.86 45.26
N ALA A 106 99.35 -50.55 44.98
CA ALA A 106 99.47 -50.01 43.63
C ALA A 106 100.85 -50.32 43.03
N LEU A 107 101.92 -50.18 43.82
CA LEU A 107 103.29 -50.49 43.38
C LEU A 107 103.51 -51.96 43.04
N LYS A 108 102.82 -52.89 43.72
CA LYS A 108 102.94 -54.34 43.41
C LYS A 108 102.33 -54.72 42.07
N HIS A 109 101.27 -54.03 41.66
CA HIS A 109 100.52 -54.33 40.44
C HIS A 109 100.93 -53.47 39.24
N LEU A 110 101.56 -52.31 39.47
CA LEU A 110 102.07 -51.42 38.45
C LEU A 110 103.56 -51.67 38.25
N SER A 111 103.89 -52.70 37.47
CA SER A 111 105.28 -53.06 37.18
C SER A 111 105.98 -51.94 36.41
N GLY A 112 107.00 -51.32 37.01
CA GLY A 112 107.83 -50.30 36.36
C GLY A 112 107.38 -48.85 36.60
N LYS A 113 106.40 -48.61 37.49
CA LYS A 113 106.01 -47.25 37.93
C LYS A 113 106.58 -46.94 39.31
N THR A 114 107.02 -45.71 39.51
CA THR A 114 107.48 -45.25 40.81
C THR A 114 106.30 -44.85 41.71
N LYS A 115 106.58 -44.67 43.01
CA LYS A 115 105.58 -44.18 43.96
C LYS A 115 105.13 -42.77 43.57
N GLU A 116 106.09 -41.96 43.15
CA GLU A 116 105.90 -40.60 42.68
C GLU A 116 105.01 -40.55 41.41
N ASP A 117 105.20 -41.47 40.46
CA ASP A 117 104.35 -41.56 39.26
C ASP A 117 102.90 -41.90 39.63
N THR A 118 102.70 -42.82 40.57
CA THR A 118 101.36 -43.23 41.04
C THR A 118 100.67 -42.08 41.77
N GLU A 119 101.39 -41.32 42.60
CA GLU A 119 100.85 -40.13 43.28
C GLU A 119 100.51 -38.99 42.31
N GLN A 120 101.33 -38.76 41.28
CA GLN A 120 101.04 -37.77 40.24
C GLN A 120 99.80 -38.17 39.42
N HIS A 121 99.67 -39.45 39.10
CA HIS A 121 98.50 -39.98 38.39
C HIS A 121 97.23 -39.95 39.25
N ASP A 122 97.33 -40.18 40.56
CA ASP A 122 96.21 -40.04 41.48
C ASP A 122 95.72 -38.58 41.55
N LYS A 123 96.65 -37.61 41.66
CA LYS A 123 96.32 -36.17 41.59
C LYS A 123 95.67 -35.81 40.25
N TRP A 124 96.24 -36.28 39.14
CA TRP A 124 95.66 -36.09 37.81
C TRP A 124 94.24 -36.68 37.71
N TYR A 125 94.02 -37.89 38.22
CA TYR A 125 92.71 -38.56 38.17
C TYR A 125 91.67 -37.81 39.01
N GLN A 126 92.04 -37.31 40.19
CA GLN A 126 91.16 -36.47 41.01
C GLN A 126 90.75 -35.19 40.27
N GLU A 127 91.70 -34.49 39.64
CA GLU A 127 91.40 -33.30 38.83
C GLU A 127 90.54 -33.64 37.60
N TYR A 128 90.85 -34.72 36.90
CA TYR A 128 90.06 -35.22 35.77
C TYR A 128 88.61 -35.48 36.17
N VAL A 129 88.37 -36.18 37.29
CA VAL A 129 87.03 -36.48 37.80
C VAL A 129 86.26 -35.19 38.08
N ILE A 130 86.86 -34.20 38.75
CA ILE A 130 86.21 -32.91 39.03
C ILE A 130 85.83 -32.19 37.72
N LEU A 131 86.73 -32.14 36.74
CA LEU A 131 86.48 -31.49 35.45
C LEU A 131 85.39 -32.21 34.66
N HIS A 132 85.42 -33.55 34.66
CA HIS A 132 84.46 -34.38 33.97
C HIS A 132 83.06 -34.29 34.58
N GLU A 133 82.94 -34.26 35.90
CA GLU A 133 81.67 -34.04 36.58
C GLU A 133 81.13 -32.62 36.33
N ARG A 134 81.99 -31.58 36.37
CA ARG A 134 81.57 -30.20 36.01
C ARG A 134 81.05 -30.11 34.57
N LYS A 135 81.65 -30.83 33.61
CA LYS A 135 81.13 -30.91 32.23
C LYS A 135 79.78 -31.61 32.19
N LYS A 136 79.63 -32.75 32.87
CA LYS A 136 78.34 -33.47 32.95
C LYS A 136 77.24 -32.59 33.54
N GLU A 137 77.52 -31.90 34.64
CA GLU A 137 76.59 -30.96 35.26
C GLU A 137 76.22 -29.82 34.33
N SER A 138 77.19 -29.25 33.61
CA SER A 138 76.94 -28.19 32.62
C SER A 138 76.06 -28.68 31.47
N VAL A 139 76.30 -29.90 30.96
CA VAL A 139 75.47 -30.52 29.94
C VAL A 139 74.07 -30.83 30.47
N LYS A 140 73.95 -31.31 31.71
CA LYS A 140 72.66 -31.57 32.36
C LYS A 140 71.84 -30.28 32.51
N LYS A 141 72.45 -29.23 33.07
CA LYS A 141 71.81 -27.90 33.20
C LYS A 141 71.40 -27.32 31.84
N TRP A 142 72.23 -27.48 30.81
CA TRP A 142 71.89 -27.05 29.46
C TRP A 142 70.68 -27.82 28.90
N LYS A 143 70.65 -29.16 29.03
CA LYS A 143 69.50 -29.99 28.60
C LYS A 143 68.22 -29.61 29.34
N GLU A 144 68.31 -29.40 30.65
CA GLU A 144 67.19 -28.98 31.48
C GLU A 144 66.66 -27.61 31.08
N LYS A 145 67.56 -26.63 30.86
CA LYS A 145 67.20 -25.31 30.37
C LYS A 145 66.52 -25.38 29.00
N GLN A 146 67.03 -26.20 28.08
CA GLN A 146 66.42 -26.42 26.77
C GLN A 146 65.03 -27.06 26.88
N GLN A 147 64.84 -28.00 27.80
CA GLN A 147 63.52 -28.59 28.03
C GLN A 147 62.55 -27.58 28.64
N GLN A 148 63.00 -26.77 29.59
CA GLN A 148 62.20 -25.72 30.21
C GLN A 148 61.78 -24.66 29.18
N GLU A 149 62.67 -24.26 28.27
CA GLU A 149 62.37 -23.31 27.20
C GLU A 149 61.34 -23.88 26.21
N LYS A 150 61.45 -25.16 25.85
CA LYS A 150 60.44 -25.84 25.02
C LYS A 150 59.07 -25.87 25.70
N GLU A 151 59.02 -26.18 26.99
CA GLU A 151 57.78 -26.21 27.75
C GLU A 151 57.15 -24.82 27.85
N ARG A 152 57.95 -23.77 28.12
CA ARG A 152 57.45 -22.39 28.13
C ARG A 152 56.88 -21.98 26.76
N ASN A 153 57.59 -22.28 25.68
CA ASN A 153 57.13 -21.99 24.32
C ASN A 153 55.84 -22.78 23.99
N PHE A 154 55.72 -24.01 24.48
CA PHE A 154 54.51 -24.82 24.31
C PHE A 154 53.32 -24.21 25.07
N GLN A 155 53.51 -23.84 26.34
CA GLN A 155 52.48 -23.18 27.15
C GLN A 155 52.07 -21.82 26.60
N GLU A 156 52.99 -21.03 26.07
CA GLU A 156 52.69 -19.75 25.43
C GLU A 156 51.86 -19.95 24.15
N LYS A 157 52.21 -20.94 23.32
CA LYS A 157 51.41 -21.34 22.16
C LYS A 157 50.02 -21.77 22.58
N GLU A 158 49.90 -22.66 23.57
CA GLU A 158 48.61 -23.13 24.07
C GLU A 158 47.73 -21.98 24.58
N LYS A 159 48.32 -21.03 25.31
CA LYS A 159 47.63 -19.81 25.77
C LYS A 159 47.17 -18.95 24.59
N SER A 160 48.02 -18.74 23.60
CA SER A 160 47.68 -17.97 22.40
C SER A 160 46.55 -18.63 21.60
N GLU A 161 46.54 -19.96 21.48
CA GLU A 161 45.48 -20.71 20.80
C GLU A 161 44.16 -20.64 21.58
N LYS A 162 44.20 -20.74 22.91
CA LYS A 162 43.01 -20.57 23.77
C LYS A 162 42.42 -19.17 23.62
N MET A 163 43.24 -18.12 23.70
CA MET A 163 42.81 -16.74 23.49
C MET A 163 42.18 -16.53 22.10
N LEU A 164 42.75 -17.17 21.07
CA LEU A 164 42.25 -17.05 19.70
C LEU A 164 40.90 -17.76 19.52
N LYS A 165 40.73 -18.94 20.14
CA LYS A 165 39.44 -19.65 20.18
C LYS A 165 38.37 -18.86 20.92
N GLU A 166 38.73 -18.28 22.07
CA GLU A 166 37.81 -17.45 22.84
C GLU A 166 37.35 -16.21 22.05
N ARG A 167 38.29 -15.52 21.40
CA ARG A 167 37.97 -14.38 20.53
C ARG A 167 37.08 -14.77 19.36
N TRP A 168 37.30 -15.95 18.78
CA TRP A 168 36.45 -16.47 17.71
C TRP A 168 35.03 -16.75 18.19
N LEU A 169 34.87 -17.38 19.36
CA LEU A 169 33.56 -17.64 19.97
C LEU A 169 32.81 -16.33 20.27
N GLN A 170 33.49 -15.33 20.85
CA GLN A 170 32.90 -14.01 21.10
C GLN A 170 32.40 -13.35 19.80
N HIS A 171 33.17 -13.46 18.72
CA HIS A 171 32.78 -12.93 17.42
C HIS A 171 31.56 -13.67 16.85
N GLU A 172 31.53 -15.01 16.95
CA GLU A 172 30.39 -15.82 16.50
C GLU A 172 29.11 -15.47 17.28
N GLU A 173 29.22 -15.34 18.60
CA GLU A 173 28.10 -14.96 19.47
C GLU A 173 27.59 -13.56 19.16
N ALA A 174 28.49 -12.58 18.98
CA ALA A 174 28.12 -11.23 18.57
C ALA A 174 27.41 -11.21 17.21
N GLN A 175 27.81 -12.06 16.26
CA GLN A 175 27.09 -12.19 14.98
C GLN A 175 25.69 -12.79 15.16
N LYS A 176 25.54 -13.82 16.01
CA LYS A 176 24.23 -14.41 16.33
C LYS A 176 23.29 -13.38 16.96
N GLN A 177 23.78 -12.61 17.93
CA GLN A 177 23.00 -11.55 18.57
C GLN A 177 22.56 -10.47 17.58
N LYS A 178 23.46 -10.00 16.70
CA LYS A 178 23.11 -9.04 15.64
C LYS A 178 22.04 -9.57 14.69
N ALA A 179 22.15 -10.84 14.28
CA ALA A 179 21.15 -11.48 13.42
C ALA A 179 19.78 -11.61 14.11
N GLU A 180 19.76 -11.95 15.40
CA GLU A 180 18.53 -12.03 16.19
C GLU A 180 17.88 -10.65 16.36
N GLU A 181 18.65 -9.61 16.66
CA GLU A 181 18.17 -8.23 16.78
C GLU A 181 17.56 -7.74 15.45
N GLU A 182 18.23 -8.00 14.33
CA GLU A 182 17.71 -7.65 13.00
C GLU A 182 16.40 -8.39 12.70
N ARG A 183 16.29 -9.67 13.10
CA ARG A 183 15.06 -10.45 12.97
C ARG A 183 13.93 -9.85 13.83
N LYS A 184 14.21 -9.46 15.08
CA LYS A 184 13.25 -8.77 15.95
C LYS A 184 12.81 -7.43 15.36
N ARG A 185 13.74 -6.64 14.82
CA ARG A 185 13.43 -5.36 14.13
C ARG A 185 12.55 -5.57 12.91
N LYS A 186 12.84 -6.57 12.07
CA LYS A 186 12.00 -6.93 10.92
C LYS A 186 10.58 -7.34 11.35
N GLN A 187 10.45 -8.12 12.42
CA GLN A 187 9.14 -8.50 12.95
C GLN A 187 8.37 -7.30 13.50
N ALA A 188 9.02 -6.41 14.25
CA ALA A 188 8.40 -5.19 14.76
C ALA A 188 7.91 -4.29 13.63
N TRP A 189 8.73 -4.09 12.59
CA TRP A 189 8.33 -3.34 11.39
C TRP A 189 7.13 -3.95 10.67
N LYS A 190 7.07 -5.29 10.53
CA LYS A 190 5.89 -5.96 9.97
C LYS A 190 4.62 -5.70 10.79
N LYS A 191 4.71 -5.78 12.12
CA LYS A 191 3.57 -5.46 13.02
C LYS A 191 3.13 -4.01 12.86
N GLN A 192 4.08 -3.07 12.84
CA GLN A 192 3.78 -1.65 12.64
C GLN A 192 3.12 -1.38 11.29
N LYS A 193 3.56 -2.07 10.23
CA LYS A 193 2.96 -1.95 8.89
C LYS A 193 1.50 -2.43 8.86
N VAL A 194 1.20 -3.54 9.54
CA VAL A 194 -0.18 -4.05 9.67
C VAL A 194 -1.06 -3.05 10.43
N VAL A 195 -0.55 -2.48 11.53
CA VAL A 195 -1.28 -1.46 12.31
C VAL A 195 -1.53 -0.21 11.48
N ALA A 196 -0.53 0.30 10.76
CA ALA A 196 -0.68 1.46 9.88
C ALA A 196 -1.73 1.21 8.79
N TYR A 197 -1.70 0.03 8.15
CA TYR A 197 -2.70 -0.35 7.16
C TYR A 197 -4.12 -0.41 7.74
N ALA A 198 -4.27 -0.95 8.96
CA ALA A 198 -5.57 -0.98 9.64
C ALA A 198 -6.08 0.43 9.98
N ILE A 199 -5.20 1.35 10.37
CA ILE A 199 -5.53 2.77 10.63
C ILE A 199 -5.98 3.46 9.34
N ASP A 200 -5.25 3.26 8.23
CA ASP A 200 -5.61 3.83 6.93
C ASP A 200 -6.97 3.31 6.46
N GLN A 201 -7.19 2.00 6.56
CA GLN A 201 -8.47 1.38 6.19
C GLN A 201 -9.63 1.91 7.06
N ALA A 202 -9.44 2.01 8.38
CA ALA A 202 -10.44 2.58 9.28
C ALA A 202 -10.72 4.06 8.96
N SER A 203 -9.71 4.83 8.55
CA SER A 203 -9.86 6.23 8.18
C SER A 203 -10.63 6.39 6.87
N GLN A 204 -10.37 5.53 5.87
CA GLN A 204 -11.14 5.48 4.63
C GLN A 204 -12.61 5.15 4.89
N LEU A 205 -12.90 4.13 5.70
CA LEU A 205 -14.28 3.78 6.05
C LEU A 205 -15.01 4.92 6.78
N LYS A 206 -14.33 5.61 7.71
CA LYS A 206 -14.90 6.79 8.39
C LYS A 206 -15.17 7.94 7.42
N LEU A 207 -14.30 8.14 6.42
CA LEU A 207 -14.51 9.16 5.40
C LEU A 207 -15.71 8.81 4.51
N GLU A 208 -15.79 7.56 4.04
CA GLU A 208 -16.93 7.08 3.26
C GLU A 208 -18.26 7.22 4.03
N GLU A 209 -18.29 6.83 5.31
CA GLU A 209 -19.46 6.97 6.16
C GLU A 209 -19.88 8.44 6.30
N LYS A 210 -18.92 9.35 6.51
CA LYS A 210 -19.19 10.80 6.52
C LYS A 210 -19.75 11.28 5.19
N THR A 211 -19.20 10.85 4.06
CA THR A 211 -19.70 11.24 2.74
C THR A 211 -21.11 10.72 2.48
N LYS A 212 -21.40 9.47 2.88
CA LYS A 212 -22.74 8.88 2.78
C LYS A 212 -23.73 9.63 3.66
N LYS A 213 -23.37 9.93 4.91
CA LYS A 213 -24.19 10.76 5.81
C LYS A 213 -24.49 12.12 5.20
N GLN A 214 -23.47 12.84 4.71
CA GLN A 214 -23.66 14.13 4.04
C GLN A 214 -24.53 14.01 2.78
N GLN A 215 -24.37 12.96 1.99
CA GLN A 215 -25.20 12.72 0.81
C GLN A 215 -26.66 12.47 1.20
N MET A 216 -26.92 11.65 2.23
CA MET A 216 -28.26 11.39 2.74
C MET A 216 -28.90 12.68 3.29
N GLU A 217 -28.14 13.50 4.02
CA GLU A 217 -28.57 14.83 4.48
C GLU A 217 -28.95 15.73 3.31
N ARG A 218 -28.11 15.79 2.25
CA ARG A 218 -28.40 16.55 1.03
C ARG A 218 -29.66 16.03 0.32
N GLN A 219 -29.81 14.72 0.18
CA GLN A 219 -30.98 14.11 -0.46
C GLN A 219 -32.26 14.41 0.33
N SER A 220 -32.20 14.30 1.66
CA SER A 220 -33.31 14.66 2.55
C SER A 220 -33.66 16.14 2.44
N HIS A 221 -32.66 17.02 2.43
CA HIS A 221 -32.86 18.46 2.28
C HIS A 221 -33.51 18.81 0.93
N VAL A 222 -33.04 18.22 -0.17
CA VAL A 222 -33.65 18.40 -1.50
C VAL A 222 -35.09 17.90 -1.52
N LYS A 223 -35.39 16.75 -0.91
CA LYS A 223 -36.75 16.21 -0.82
C LYS A 223 -37.69 17.17 -0.07
N LEU A 224 -37.25 17.69 1.08
CA LEU A 224 -38.02 18.68 1.86
C LEU A 224 -38.24 19.97 1.07
N LEU A 225 -37.23 20.44 0.32
CA LEU A 225 -37.37 21.61 -0.54
C LEU A 225 -38.37 21.39 -1.66
N LEU A 226 -38.36 20.22 -2.30
CA LEU A 226 -39.33 19.87 -3.34
C LEU A 226 -40.76 19.84 -2.78
N GLU A 227 -40.97 19.19 -1.63
CA GLU A 227 -42.26 19.10 -0.97
C GLU A 227 -42.81 20.49 -0.59
N ARG A 228 -41.95 21.36 -0.04
CA ARG A 228 -42.30 22.77 0.21
C ARG A 228 -42.70 23.50 -1.06
N ASN A 229 -41.95 23.34 -2.15
CA ASN A 229 -42.27 23.99 -3.43
C ASN A 229 -43.58 23.47 -4.03
N THR A 230 -43.84 22.17 -3.94
CA THR A 230 -45.11 21.59 -4.41
C THR A 230 -46.29 22.15 -3.62
N LEU A 231 -46.19 22.20 -2.29
CA LEU A 231 -47.23 22.76 -1.42
C LEU A 231 -47.42 24.26 -1.69
N GLN A 232 -46.33 25.00 -1.87
CA GLN A 232 -46.42 26.42 -2.21
C GLN A 232 -47.09 26.64 -3.58
N LYS A 233 -46.83 25.77 -4.56
CA LYS A 233 -47.48 25.83 -5.87
C LYS A 233 -48.98 25.52 -5.76
N THR A 234 -49.38 24.47 -5.05
CA THR A 234 -50.80 24.14 -4.86
C THR A 234 -51.55 25.24 -4.13
N VAL A 235 -50.96 25.82 -3.07
CA VAL A 235 -51.57 26.96 -2.36
C VAL A 235 -51.70 28.18 -3.28
N LYS A 236 -50.70 28.47 -4.12
CA LYS A 236 -50.80 29.56 -5.11
C LYS A 236 -51.91 29.32 -6.13
N GLU A 237 -52.01 28.10 -6.67
CA GLU A 237 -53.06 27.72 -7.62
C GLU A 237 -54.46 27.77 -6.99
N GLU A 238 -54.61 27.36 -5.74
CA GLU A 238 -55.87 27.48 -4.99
C GLU A 238 -56.24 28.94 -4.73
N LEU A 239 -55.28 29.78 -4.34
CA LEU A 239 -55.51 31.22 -4.18
C LEU A 239 -55.92 31.88 -5.49
N GLU A 240 -55.27 31.53 -6.60
CA GLU A 240 -55.62 32.04 -7.94
C GLU A 240 -57.01 31.57 -8.38
N LYS A 241 -57.38 30.31 -8.12
CA LYS A 241 -58.75 29.80 -8.35
C LYS A 241 -59.77 30.58 -7.54
N LEU A 242 -59.54 30.78 -6.24
CA LEU A 242 -60.45 31.55 -5.39
C LEU A 242 -60.56 33.02 -5.84
N GLU A 243 -59.48 33.61 -6.36
CA GLU A 243 -59.52 34.96 -6.92
C GLU A 243 -60.35 35.02 -8.22
N ASN A 244 -60.17 34.04 -9.11
CA ASN A 244 -60.93 33.94 -10.35
C ASN A 244 -62.42 33.67 -10.08
N GLU A 245 -62.76 32.81 -9.13
CA GLU A 245 -64.14 32.58 -8.69
C GLU A 245 -64.78 33.86 -8.13
N LYS A 246 -64.04 34.63 -7.33
CA LYS A 246 -64.50 35.94 -6.85
C LYS A 246 -64.73 36.93 -7.99
N LYS A 247 -63.85 36.97 -8.99
CA LYS A 247 -63.99 37.82 -10.19
C LYS A 247 -65.20 37.40 -11.03
N GLU A 248 -65.38 36.11 -11.29
CA GLU A 248 -66.51 35.59 -12.05
C GLU A 248 -67.84 35.80 -11.31
N ALA A 249 -67.87 35.64 -9.98
CA ALA A 249 -69.05 35.95 -9.18
C ALA A 249 -69.43 37.43 -9.26
N ALA A 250 -68.44 38.33 -9.17
CA ALA A 250 -68.64 39.77 -9.32
C ALA A 250 -69.12 40.13 -10.74
N GLU A 251 -68.60 39.46 -11.78
CA GLU A 251 -69.05 39.66 -13.16
C GLU A 251 -70.49 39.15 -13.35
N LYS A 252 -70.83 37.96 -12.86
CA LYS A 252 -72.20 37.42 -12.86
C LYS A 252 -73.15 38.34 -12.11
N GLU A 253 -72.74 38.90 -10.98
CA GLU A 253 -73.52 39.89 -10.25
C GLU A 253 -73.69 41.19 -11.06
N GLY A 254 -72.62 41.67 -11.72
CA GLY A 254 -72.68 42.78 -12.66
C GLY A 254 -73.66 42.54 -13.81
N ARG A 255 -73.61 41.37 -14.45
CA ARG A 255 -74.56 40.95 -15.49
C ARG A 255 -76.00 40.88 -14.96
N LYS A 256 -76.21 40.39 -13.73
CA LYS A 256 -77.54 40.39 -13.09
C LYS A 256 -78.06 41.81 -12.84
N LYS A 257 -77.20 42.74 -12.41
CA LYS A 257 -77.55 44.15 -12.23
C LYS A 257 -77.99 44.79 -13.55
N ILE A 258 -77.21 44.60 -14.61
CA ILE A 258 -77.55 45.11 -15.95
C ILE A 258 -78.88 44.53 -16.44
N ALA A 259 -79.09 43.21 -16.31
CA ALA A 259 -80.35 42.58 -16.69
C ALA A 259 -81.54 43.10 -15.86
N ALA A 260 -81.35 43.32 -14.56
CA ALA A 260 -82.39 43.90 -13.70
C ALA A 260 -82.72 45.34 -14.11
N GLU A 261 -81.72 46.15 -14.48
CA GLU A 261 -81.90 47.51 -15.02
C GLU A 261 -82.65 47.49 -16.35
N GLU A 262 -82.32 46.58 -17.26
CA GLU A 262 -83.04 46.44 -18.54
C GLU A 262 -84.50 46.00 -18.33
N ILE A 263 -84.74 45.02 -17.45
CA ILE A 263 -86.10 44.61 -17.08
C ILE A 263 -86.88 45.79 -16.48
N SER A 264 -86.25 46.59 -15.61
CA SER A 264 -86.87 47.79 -15.04
C SER A 264 -87.25 48.80 -16.13
N LYS A 265 -86.36 49.07 -17.10
CA LYS A 265 -86.66 49.95 -18.24
C LYS A 265 -87.82 49.44 -19.10
N PHE A 266 -87.88 48.12 -19.34
CA PHE A 266 -89.01 47.51 -20.05
C PHE A 266 -90.33 47.66 -19.29
N GLN A 267 -90.31 47.43 -17.97
CA GLN A 267 -91.47 47.62 -17.10
C GLN A 267 -91.93 49.08 -17.09
N GLU A 268 -91.02 50.04 -17.02
CA GLU A 268 -91.32 51.48 -17.13
C GLU A 268 -91.95 51.83 -18.48
N HIS A 269 -91.38 51.32 -19.58
CA HIS A 269 -91.94 51.53 -20.91
C HIS A 269 -93.36 50.93 -21.04
N ASP A 270 -93.59 49.73 -20.52
CA ASP A 270 -94.90 49.09 -20.53
C ASP A 270 -95.92 49.85 -19.67
N LEU A 271 -95.51 50.36 -18.49
CA LEU A 271 -96.31 51.25 -17.66
C LEU A 271 -96.69 52.53 -18.41
N HIS A 272 -95.73 53.18 -19.06
CA HIS A 272 -95.98 54.40 -19.83
C HIS A 272 -96.93 54.15 -21.02
N LYS A 273 -96.79 53.01 -21.71
CA LYS A 273 -97.71 52.59 -22.78
C LYS A 273 -99.13 52.35 -22.25
N LEU A 274 -99.24 51.76 -21.05
CA LEU A 274 -100.51 51.58 -20.34
C LEU A 274 -101.14 52.94 -19.99
N GLU A 275 -100.37 53.88 -19.45
CA GLU A 275 -100.81 55.24 -19.14
C GLU A 275 -101.31 55.98 -20.39
N LEU A 276 -100.57 55.92 -21.49
CA LEU A 276 -101.00 56.50 -22.77
C LEU A 276 -102.31 55.89 -23.28
N SER A 277 -102.48 54.57 -23.14
CA SER A 277 -103.71 53.87 -23.50
C SER A 277 -104.90 54.31 -22.63
N ILE A 278 -104.68 54.53 -21.33
CA ILE A 278 -105.67 55.08 -20.41
C ILE A 278 -106.05 56.50 -20.82
N LEU A 279 -105.08 57.37 -21.10
CA LEU A 279 -105.32 58.75 -21.56
C LEU A 279 -106.10 58.78 -22.89
N GLN A 280 -105.76 57.91 -23.84
CA GLN A 280 -106.51 57.77 -25.09
C GLN A 280 -107.95 57.30 -24.85
N LYS A 281 -108.18 56.36 -23.93
CA LYS A 281 -109.54 55.94 -23.55
C LYS A 281 -110.32 57.11 -22.96
N HIS A 282 -109.71 57.89 -22.06
CA HIS A 282 -110.33 59.09 -21.50
C HIS A 282 -110.66 60.13 -22.60
N ALA A 283 -109.75 60.41 -23.53
CA ALA A 283 -109.98 61.33 -24.64
C ALA A 283 -111.14 60.88 -25.55
N LYS A 284 -111.21 59.57 -25.86
CA LYS A 284 -112.33 58.99 -26.62
C LYS A 284 -113.66 59.11 -25.87
N GLU A 285 -113.65 58.98 -24.55
CA GLU A 285 -114.85 59.14 -23.73
C GLU A 285 -115.30 60.62 -23.69
N ILE A 286 -114.36 61.57 -23.63
CA ILE A 286 -114.66 63.01 -23.74
C ILE A 286 -115.27 63.32 -25.11
N ASP A 287 -114.69 62.84 -26.23
CA ASP A 287 -115.25 63.06 -27.58
C ASP A 287 -116.65 62.44 -27.71
N LYS A 288 -116.90 61.26 -27.12
CA LYS A 288 -118.25 60.69 -27.05
C LYS A 288 -119.21 61.57 -26.25
N GLN A 289 -118.78 62.12 -25.12
CA GLN A 289 -119.60 63.05 -24.35
C GLN A 289 -119.89 64.33 -25.13
N GLU A 290 -118.91 64.86 -25.88
CA GLU A 290 -119.13 66.00 -26.77
C GLU A 290 -120.11 65.68 -27.91
N ARG A 291 -119.97 64.52 -28.57
CA ARG A 291 -120.93 64.05 -29.57
C ARG A 291 -122.33 63.90 -28.99
N LYS A 292 -122.47 63.37 -27.77
CA LYS A 292 -123.75 63.32 -27.06
C LYS A 292 -124.31 64.72 -26.80
N LYS A 293 -123.49 65.69 -26.38
CA LYS A 293 -123.89 67.09 -26.23
C LYS A 293 -124.31 67.73 -27.56
N ARG A 294 -123.62 67.43 -28.68
CA ARG A 294 -123.99 67.88 -30.03
C ARG A 294 -125.32 67.28 -30.49
N LEU A 295 -125.53 65.97 -30.25
CA LEU A 295 -126.78 65.28 -30.56
C LEU A 295 -127.96 65.78 -29.70
N ALA A 296 -127.73 66.11 -28.43
CA ALA A 296 -128.75 66.74 -27.59
C ALA A 296 -129.15 68.13 -28.11
N LYS A 297 -128.19 68.97 -28.50
CA LYS A 297 -128.46 70.28 -29.13
C LYS A 297 -129.19 70.19 -30.48
N LEU A 298 -129.02 69.08 -31.20
CA LEU A 298 -129.75 68.81 -32.46
C LEU A 298 -131.17 68.27 -32.21
N ARG A 299 -131.37 67.48 -31.14
CA ARG A 299 -132.70 66.97 -30.74
C ARG A 299 -133.62 68.02 -30.13
N GLU A 300 -133.08 69.11 -29.58
CA GLU A 300 -133.89 70.23 -29.08
C GLU A 300 -134.45 71.12 -30.20
N LYS A 301 -133.84 71.12 -31.40
CA LYS A 301 -134.21 72.05 -32.48
C LYS A 301 -135.25 71.54 -33.47
N VAL A 302 -135.71 70.29 -33.38
CA VAL A 302 -136.68 69.74 -34.32
C VAL A 302 -137.66 68.81 -33.60
N GLU A 303 -138.83 69.36 -33.29
CA GLU A 303 -140.03 68.60 -32.92
C GLU A 303 -141.13 68.94 -33.94
N VAL A 304 -141.43 67.99 -34.84
CA VAL A 304 -142.60 68.03 -35.72
C VAL A 304 -143.15 66.61 -35.87
N GLN A 305 -144.42 66.44 -35.51
CA GLN A 305 -145.22 65.22 -35.68
C GLN A 305 -145.71 65.07 -37.12
N VAL A 306 -145.57 63.87 -37.71
CA VAL A 306 -146.41 63.40 -38.82
C VAL A 306 -146.64 61.89 -38.72
N THR A 307 -147.90 61.49 -38.78
CA THR A 307 -148.38 60.12 -39.00
C THR A 307 -148.37 59.79 -40.50
N LYS A 308 -147.81 58.63 -40.89
CA LYS A 308 -147.94 58.08 -42.25
C LYS A 308 -147.89 56.56 -42.18
N ASP A 309 -148.98 55.91 -42.60
CA ASP A 309 -149.20 54.47 -42.51
C ASP A 309 -148.93 53.74 -43.85
N GLY A 310 -148.63 52.44 -43.75
CA GLY A 310 -147.78 51.68 -44.68
C GLY A 310 -148.36 51.17 -46.01
N SER A 311 -147.52 50.39 -46.71
CA SER A 311 -147.64 49.79 -48.06
C SER A 311 -147.02 50.67 -49.17
N THR A 312 -146.08 50.24 -50.01
CA THR A 312 -145.55 48.91 -50.38
C THR A 312 -144.21 49.15 -51.08
N LEU A 313 -143.13 49.38 -50.32
CA LEU A 313 -141.83 49.80 -50.83
C LEU A 313 -140.93 48.60 -51.20
N ASN A 314 -141.46 47.70 -52.03
CA ASN A 314 -140.70 46.62 -52.67
C ASN A 314 -141.23 46.39 -54.10
N ARG A 315 -141.12 47.44 -54.95
CA ARG A 315 -141.23 47.29 -56.40
C ARG A 315 -139.85 47.56 -57.02
N PRO A 316 -139.22 46.55 -57.65
CA PRO A 316 -137.97 46.72 -58.39
C PRO A 316 -138.16 47.63 -59.61
N SER A 317 -137.14 48.42 -59.93
CA SER A 317 -137.11 49.28 -61.12
C SER A 317 -136.79 48.44 -62.37
N LYS A 318 -137.36 48.82 -63.53
CA LYS A 318 -137.26 48.09 -64.83
C LYS A 318 -135.84 47.67 -65.25
N GLY A 319 -134.79 48.40 -64.87
CA GLY A 319 -133.39 48.02 -65.13
C GLY A 319 -132.83 46.88 -64.26
N TRP A 320 -133.61 46.39 -63.28
CA TRP A 320 -133.40 45.14 -62.56
C TRP A 320 -134.18 43.95 -63.17
N GLU A 321 -135.14 44.22 -64.09
CA GLU A 321 -135.97 43.19 -64.74
C GLU A 321 -135.34 42.62 -66.03
N GLU A 322 -134.52 43.36 -66.79
CA GLU A 322 -133.82 42.81 -67.97
C GLU A 322 -132.42 42.24 -67.67
N ARG A 323 -131.77 42.64 -66.57
CA ARG A 323 -130.41 42.19 -66.22
C ARG A 323 -130.32 40.73 -65.75
N ARG A 324 -131.44 40.00 -65.77
CA ARG A 324 -131.55 38.61 -65.30
C ARG A 324 -131.90 37.61 -66.42
N GLN A 325 -132.06 38.02 -67.67
CA GLN A 325 -132.46 37.10 -68.76
C GLN A 325 -131.59 37.10 -70.04
N GLU A 326 -130.64 38.02 -70.20
CA GLU A 326 -129.49 37.85 -71.12
C GLU A 326 -128.32 37.25 -70.31
N MET A 327 -128.11 35.94 -70.32
CA MET A 327 -127.24 35.23 -71.28
C MET A 327 -125.80 35.80 -71.36
N ALA A 328 -124.89 35.01 -70.77
CA ALA A 328 -123.43 34.98 -70.92
C ALA A 328 -122.98 34.87 -72.41
N PRO A 329 -121.71 35.13 -72.81
CA PRO A 329 -120.44 34.87 -72.08
C PRO A 329 -119.28 35.90 -72.22
N ALA A 330 -118.21 35.59 -71.46
CA ALA A 330 -116.76 35.84 -71.71
C ALA A 330 -116.00 37.00 -70.99
N ALA A 331 -115.15 36.55 -70.04
CA ALA A 331 -113.74 36.92 -69.74
C ALA A 331 -113.34 38.35 -69.34
N ALA A 332 -112.97 38.53 -68.06
CA ALA A 332 -111.69 39.12 -67.59
C ALA A 332 -111.55 39.05 -66.05
N GLU A 333 -110.48 38.40 -65.58
CA GLU A 333 -109.84 38.49 -64.24
C GLU A 333 -109.15 39.87 -64.02
N PRO A 334 -108.49 40.24 -62.88
CA PRO A 334 -108.04 39.46 -61.70
C PRO A 334 -108.19 40.15 -60.30
N LEU A 335 -107.65 39.47 -59.26
CA LEU A 335 -107.06 39.94 -57.98
C LEU A 335 -107.77 39.64 -56.64
N LEU A 336 -107.33 38.51 -56.05
CA LEU A 336 -106.78 38.30 -54.69
C LEU A 336 -107.44 38.99 -53.47
N ARG A 337 -108.01 38.17 -52.57
CA ARG A 337 -108.16 38.53 -51.15
C ARG A 337 -108.11 37.33 -50.20
N VAL A 338 -106.89 37.02 -49.77
CA VAL A 338 -106.45 36.86 -48.38
C VAL A 338 -107.49 36.34 -47.38
N SER A 339 -107.34 35.06 -47.01
CA SER A 339 -107.90 34.51 -45.78
C SER A 339 -106.89 34.75 -44.63
N ARG A 340 -107.40 35.25 -43.50
CA ARG A 340 -106.61 35.67 -42.34
C ARG A 340 -105.97 34.48 -41.63
N ARG A 341 -104.71 34.68 -41.22
CA ARG A 341 -103.93 33.84 -40.31
C ARG A 341 -104.57 33.74 -38.94
#